data_AF-A0A0R1Y571-F1
#
_entry.id   AF-A0A0R1Y571-F1
#
_cell.length_a   1.000
_cell.length_b   1.000
_cell.length_c   1.000
_cell.angle_alpha   90.00
_cell.angle_beta   90.00
_cell.angle_gamma   90.00
#
_symmetry.space_group_name_H-M   'P 1'
#
loop_
_entity.id
_entity.type
_entity.pdbx_description
1 polymer ?
#
loop_
_entity_poly.entity_id
_entity_poly.type
_entity_poly.pdbx_seq_one_letter_code
_entity_poly.pdbx_strand_id
1 'polypeptide(L)'
;MVIYLYESFAETYQGHGTDVALVAGLLGMAPDDPDLSEALKIASEIGIKISFVLKQEKSEHPNTVQLRLTKGPRILTVTGISIGGGNIQISEVDGFKRALSFGSSFK
;
A
#
# COMPACT_ATOMS: atom_id res chain seq x y z
N MET A 1 2.99 -2.48 11.19
CA MET A 1 2.36 -2.75 9.89
C MET A 1 3.24 -3.67 9.09
N VAL A 2 2.65 -4.62 8.38
CA VAL A 2 3.34 -5.42 7.36
C VAL A 2 2.72 -5.11 6.00
N ILE A 3 3.55 -4.84 5.01
CA ILE A 3 3.16 -4.60 3.62
C ILE A 3 3.63 -5.81 2.80
N TYR A 4 2.69 -6.59 2.30
CA TYR A 4 2.96 -7.70 1.39
C TYR A 4 2.87 -7.21 -0.04
N LEU A 5 3.97 -7.33 -0.78
CA LEU A 5 4.07 -6.90 -2.17
C LEU A 5 4.13 -8.13 -3.06
N TYR A 6 3.34 -8.12 -4.14
CA TYR A 6 3.24 -9.23 -5.08
C TYR A 6 3.77 -8.80 -6.44
N GLU A 7 4.35 -9.76 -7.17
CA GLU A 7 4.76 -9.61 -8.58
C GLU A 7 5.49 -8.29 -8.89
N SER A 8 4.98 -7.45 -9.80
CA SER A 8 5.68 -6.23 -10.25
C SER A 8 5.95 -5.25 -9.10
N PHE A 9 5.06 -5.19 -8.10
CA PHE A 9 5.32 -4.41 -6.90
C PHE A 9 6.44 -5.01 -6.04
N ALA A 10 6.58 -6.33 -5.97
CA ALA A 10 7.68 -6.95 -5.25
C ALA A 10 9.04 -6.66 -5.92
N GLU A 11 9.07 -6.58 -7.24
CA GLU A 11 10.29 -6.35 -8.03
C GLU A 11 10.76 -4.89 -7.95
N THR A 12 9.84 -3.94 -7.84
CA THR A 12 10.15 -2.52 -8.11
C THR A 12 9.98 -1.58 -6.92
N TYR A 13 9.60 -2.08 -5.74
CA TYR A 13 9.15 -1.22 -4.64
C TYR A 13 10.12 -0.14 -4.19
N GLN A 14 11.44 -0.42 -4.17
CA GLN A 14 12.47 0.55 -3.76
C GLN A 14 12.89 1.51 -4.87
N GLY A 15 12.72 1.12 -6.14
CA GLY A 15 13.19 1.89 -7.30
C GLY A 15 12.15 2.84 -7.89
N HIS A 16 10.86 2.55 -7.69
CA HIS A 16 9.75 3.36 -8.21
C HIS A 16 8.96 4.10 -7.11
N GLY A 17 9.43 4.08 -5.87
CA GLY A 17 8.80 4.80 -4.76
C GLY A 17 7.48 4.19 -4.30
N THR A 18 7.20 2.92 -4.61
CA THR A 18 5.97 2.23 -4.17
C THR A 18 5.92 2.14 -2.65
N ASP A 19 7.07 1.88 -2.00
CA ASP A 19 7.19 1.88 -0.55
C ASP A 19 6.81 3.24 0.06
N VAL A 20 7.39 4.31 -0.49
CA VAL A 20 7.12 5.69 -0.09
C VAL A 20 5.65 6.02 -0.30
N ALA A 21 5.09 5.76 -1.48
CA ALA A 21 3.70 6.09 -1.81
C ALA A 21 2.69 5.35 -0.91
N LEU A 22 2.91 4.07 -0.61
CA LEU A 22 2.04 3.31 0.29
C LEU A 22 2.07 3.86 1.71
N VAL A 23 3.24 4.25 2.20
CA VAL A 23 3.41 4.79 3.55
C VAL A 23 2.89 6.23 3.63
N ALA A 24 3.16 7.06 2.63
CA ALA A 24 2.63 8.42 2.52
C ALA A 24 1.09 8.42 2.51
N GLY A 25 0.48 7.52 1.73
CA GLY A 25 -0.97 7.35 1.71
C GLY A 25 -1.55 6.93 3.06
N LEU A 26 -0.85 6.06 3.82
CA LEU A 26 -1.24 5.70 5.19
C LEU A 26 -1.17 6.89 6.14
N LEU A 27 -0.17 7.76 5.97
CA LEU A 27 0.00 8.98 6.76
C LEU A 27 -0.98 10.10 6.34
N GLY A 28 -1.74 9.92 5.27
CA GLY A 28 -2.69 10.90 4.75
C GLY A 28 -2.03 12.04 3.95
N MET A 29 -0.81 11.83 3.45
CA MET A 29 -0.10 12.78 2.62
C MET A 29 -0.70 12.84 1.21
N ALA A 30 -0.70 14.03 0.61
CA ALA A 30 -1.08 14.21 -0.78
C ALA A 30 0.07 13.81 -1.74
N PRO A 31 -0.21 13.46 -3.01
CA PRO A 31 0.85 13.12 -3.98
C PRO A 31 1.88 14.23 -4.25
N ASP A 32 1.53 15.48 -3.98
CA ASP A 32 2.37 16.68 -4.13
C ASP A 32 2.92 17.21 -2.79
N ASP A 33 2.75 16.46 -1.71
CA ASP A 33 3.28 16.81 -0.40
C ASP A 33 4.82 16.92 -0.45
N PRO A 34 5.42 18.05 0.00
CA PRO A 34 6.87 18.24 -0.06
C PRO A 34 7.65 17.23 0.79
N ASP A 35 7.02 16.68 1.83
CA ASP A 35 7.60 15.70 2.74
C ASP A 35 7.31 14.25 2.30
N LEU A 36 6.70 14.05 1.12
CA LEU A 36 6.33 12.71 0.63
C LEU A 36 7.53 11.76 0.61
N SER A 37 8.71 12.21 0.19
CA SER A 37 9.93 11.39 0.18
C SER A 37 10.39 10.96 1.58
N GLU A 38 10.01 11.69 2.62
CA GLU A 38 10.36 11.42 4.01
C GLU A 38 9.32 10.53 4.73
N ALA A 39 8.27 10.05 4.04
CA ALA A 39 7.16 9.32 4.66
C ALA A 39 7.60 8.12 5.53
N LEU A 40 8.59 7.34 5.08
CA LEU A 40 9.13 6.20 5.85
C LEU A 40 9.79 6.65 7.17
N LYS A 41 10.53 7.76 7.13
CA LYS A 41 11.17 8.35 8.30
C LYS A 41 10.14 8.91 9.26
N ILE A 42 9.19 9.70 8.76
CA ILE A 42 8.09 10.28 9.55
C ILE A 42 7.29 9.17 10.25
N ALA A 43 6.96 8.10 9.53
CA ALA A 43 6.27 6.94 10.11
C ALA A 43 7.05 6.33 11.28
N SER A 44 8.37 6.18 11.14
CA SER A 44 9.25 5.69 12.20
C SER A 44 9.25 6.62 13.42
N GLU A 45 9.35 7.94 13.21
CA GLU A 45 9.40 8.96 14.26
C GLU A 45 8.11 9.00 15.10
N ILE A 46 6.96 8.78 14.47
CA ILE A 46 5.66 8.68 15.18
C ILE A 46 5.36 7.27 15.70
N GLY A 47 6.31 6.34 15.63
CA GLY A 47 6.22 5.01 16.23
C GLY A 47 5.53 3.94 15.39
N ILE A 48 5.30 4.17 14.10
CA ILE A 48 4.76 3.16 13.17
C ILE A 48 5.92 2.29 12.68
N LYS A 49 5.96 1.05 13.17
CA LYS A 49 6.89 0.03 12.66
C LYS A 49 6.38 -0.53 11.34
N ILE A 50 7.22 -0.51 10.30
CA ILE A 50 6.88 -0.97 8.95
C ILE A 50 7.79 -2.14 8.58
N SER A 51 7.25 -3.14 7.90
CA SER A 51 8.02 -4.23 7.32
C SER A 51 7.46 -4.58 5.95
N PHE A 52 8.34 -4.75 4.97
CA PHE A 52 7.99 -5.16 3.62
C PHE A 52 8.27 -6.66 3.48
N VAL A 53 7.31 -7.38 2.89
CA VAL A 53 7.44 -8.81 2.62
C VAL A 53 7.15 -9.04 1.15
N LEU A 54 8.17 -9.48 0.43
CA LEU A 54 8.07 -9.78 -0.99
C LEU A 54 7.48 -11.19 -1.15
N LYS A 55 6.33 -11.29 -1.79
CA LYS A 55 5.63 -12.55 -2.00
C LYS A 55 6.00 -13.12 -3.37
N GLN A 56 6.45 -14.38 -3.37
CA GLN A 56 6.75 -15.14 -4.59
C GLN A 56 5.52 -15.87 -5.15
N GLU A 57 4.40 -15.83 -4.43
CA GLU A 57 3.13 -16.42 -4.86
C GLU A 57 2.50 -15.59 -5.97
N LYS A 58 1.89 -16.26 -6.95
CA LYS A 58 1.07 -15.58 -7.96
C LYS A 58 -0.13 -14.92 -7.29
N SER A 59 -0.44 -13.72 -7.74
CA SER A 59 -1.60 -12.95 -7.33
C SER A 59 -2.61 -12.87 -8.47
N GLU A 60 -3.81 -12.35 -8.19
CA GLU A 60 -4.83 -12.14 -9.23
C GLU A 60 -4.42 -11.02 -10.22
N HIS A 61 -3.50 -10.13 -9.84
CA HIS A 61 -3.02 -9.03 -10.66
C HIS A 61 -1.57 -8.64 -10.30
N PRO A 62 -0.68 -8.34 -11.26
CA PRO A 62 0.75 -8.12 -11.01
C PRO A 62 1.08 -6.93 -10.08
N ASN A 63 0.15 -6.00 -9.90
CA ASN A 63 0.29 -4.84 -9.02
C ASN A 63 -0.60 -4.98 -7.78
N THR A 64 -0.51 -6.12 -7.10
CA THR A 64 -1.26 -6.39 -5.87
C THR A 64 -0.43 -6.04 -4.64
N VAL A 65 -1.06 -5.41 -3.66
CA VAL A 65 -0.51 -5.16 -2.33
C VAL A 65 -1.51 -5.63 -1.27
N GLN A 66 -1.03 -6.24 -0.19
CA GLN A 66 -1.83 -6.48 1.01
C GLN A 66 -1.21 -5.74 2.19
N LEU A 67 -2.02 -4.93 2.85
CA LEU A 67 -1.66 -4.20 4.05
C LEU A 67 -2.20 -4.94 5.26
N ARG A 68 -1.33 -5.28 6.23
CA ARG A 68 -1.72 -5.79 7.53
C ARG A 68 -1.37 -4.78 8.61
N LEU A 69 -2.40 -4.09 9.07
CA LEU A 69 -2.34 -3.04 10.09
C LEU A 69 -2.64 -3.65 11.47
N THR A 70 -1.97 -3.16 12.50
CA THR A 70 -2.15 -3.67 13.87
C THR A 70 -2.07 -2.51 14.87
N LYS A 71 -3.05 -2.43 15.76
CA LYS A 71 -3.10 -1.46 16.87
C LYS A 71 -3.67 -2.13 18.12
N GLY A 72 -2.80 -2.47 19.07
CA GLY A 72 -3.18 -3.30 20.22
C GLY A 72 -3.75 -4.65 19.75
N PRO A 73 -4.94 -5.07 20.21
CA PRO A 73 -5.56 -6.32 19.78
C PRO A 73 -6.24 -6.23 18.41
N ARG A 74 -6.37 -5.03 17.82
CA ARG A 74 -7.06 -4.83 16.55
C ARG A 74 -6.12 -5.11 15.39
N ILE A 75 -6.58 -5.90 14.44
CA ILE A 75 -5.90 -6.18 13.18
C ILE A 75 -6.87 -5.79 12.06
N LEU A 76 -6.35 -5.13 11.03
CA LEU A 76 -7.07 -4.83 9.80
C LEU A 76 -6.21 -5.33 8.64
N THR A 77 -6.81 -6.12 7.75
CA THR A 77 -6.16 -6.54 6.51
C THR A 77 -6.88 -5.94 5.31
N VAL A 78 -6.16 -5.33 4.39
CA VAL A 78 -6.73 -4.76 3.16
C VAL A 78 -5.87 -5.18 1.97
N THR A 79 -6.50 -5.73 0.93
CA THR A 79 -5.83 -6.04 -0.35
C THR A 79 -6.27 -5.03 -1.39
N GLY A 80 -5.29 -4.37 -2.02
CA GLY A 80 -5.47 -3.39 -3.07
C GLY A 80 -4.74 -3.80 -4.35
N ILE A 81 -5.28 -3.40 -5.49
CA ILE A 81 -4.75 -3.65 -6.82
C ILE A 81 -4.63 -2.32 -7.54
N SER A 82 -3.45 -2.00 -8.05
CA SER A 82 -3.28 -0.89 -9.00
C SER A 82 -3.60 -1.38 -10.41
N ILE A 83 -4.67 -0.86 -11.00
CA ILE A 83 -5.12 -1.24 -12.35
C ILE A 83 -4.60 -0.29 -13.44
N GLY A 84 -3.74 0.67 -13.07
CA GLY A 84 -3.11 1.61 -13.99
C GLY A 84 -3.88 2.93 -14.18
N GLY A 85 -3.17 3.95 -14.69
CA GLY A 85 -3.74 5.28 -14.94
C GLY A 85 -4.20 6.01 -13.67
N GLY A 86 -3.58 5.74 -12.53
CA GLY A 86 -3.95 6.31 -11.22
C GLY A 86 -5.14 5.63 -10.55
N ASN A 87 -5.73 4.60 -11.16
CA ASN A 87 -6.88 3.90 -10.60
C ASN A 87 -6.45 2.74 -9.72
N ILE A 88 -7.18 2.55 -8.62
CA ILE A 88 -6.99 1.44 -7.70
C ILE A 88 -8.30 0.71 -7.43
N GLN A 89 -8.20 -0.56 -7.08
CA GLN A 89 -9.31 -1.38 -6.63
C GLN A 89 -8.97 -2.01 -5.30
N ILE A 90 -9.83 -1.86 -4.31
CA ILE A 90 -9.81 -2.68 -3.11
C ILE A 90 -10.52 -3.98 -3.44
N SER A 91 -9.82 -5.12 -3.32
CA SER A 91 -10.36 -6.44 -3.63
C SER A 91 -10.79 -7.20 -2.38
N GLU A 92 -10.21 -6.89 -1.23
CA GLU A 92 -10.46 -7.62 0.02
C GLU A 92 -10.26 -6.73 1.25
N VAL A 93 -11.14 -6.90 2.25
CA VAL A 93 -11.00 -6.30 3.58
C VAL A 93 -11.31 -7.36 4.64
N ASP A 94 -10.41 -7.58 5.58
CA ASP A 94 -10.51 -8.56 6.67
C ASP A 94 -10.87 -9.99 6.21
N GLY A 95 -10.32 -10.44 5.07
CA GLY A 95 -10.63 -11.75 4.52
C GLY A 95 -11.91 -11.80 3.68
N PHE A 96 -12.71 -10.73 3.69
CA PHE A 96 -13.95 -10.64 2.91
C PHE A 96 -13.68 -10.00 1.55
N LYS A 97 -13.85 -10.79 0.48
CA LYS A 97 -13.75 -10.30 -0.90
C LYS A 97 -14.88 -9.32 -1.20
N ARG A 98 -14.55 -8.07 -1.46
CA ARG A 98 -15.46 -7.05 -2.00
C ARG A 98 -14.67 -6.13 -2.92
N ALA A 99 -15.10 -6.03 -4.18
CA ALA A 99 -14.49 -5.12 -5.15
C ALA A 99 -15.07 -3.70 -4.95
N LEU A 100 -14.22 -2.76 -4.52
CA LEU A 100 -14.51 -1.33 -4.50
C LEU A 100 -13.46 -0.64 -5.37
N SER A 101 -13.88 0.06 -6.42
CA SER A 101 -12.97 0.77 -7.34
C SER A 101 -12.96 2.26 -7.04
N PHE A 102 -11.78 2.85 -6.96
CA PHE A 102 -11.58 4.28 -6.78
C PHE A 102 -10.74 4.82 -7.94
N GLY A 103 -11.22 5.90 -8.57
CA GLY A 103 -10.53 6.54 -9.68
C GLY A 103 -10.24 8.01 -9.37
N SER A 104 -9.05 8.45 -9.75
CA SER A 104 -8.68 9.86 -9.67
C SER A 104 -9.17 10.60 -10.91
N SER A 105 -10.16 11.48 -10.75
CA SER A 105 -10.48 12.50 -11.75
C SER A 105 -9.61 13.73 -11.48
N PHE A 106 -8.37 13.74 -11.95
CA PHE A 106 -7.62 14.99 -12.07
C PHE A 106 -8.14 15.71 -13.30
N LYS A 107 -8.68 16.91 -13.09
CA LYS A 107 -9.10 17.83 -14.15
C LYS A 107 -8.20 19.06 -14.09
#